data_AF-A0AB40CTM8-F1
#
_entry.id   AF-A0AB40CTM8-F1
#
_cell.length_a   1.000
_cell.length_b   1.000
_cell.length_c   1.000
_cell.angle_alpha   90.00
_cell.angle_beta   90.00
_cell.angle_gamma   90.00
#
_symmetry.space_group_name_H-M   'P 1'
#
loop_
_entity.id
_entity.type
_entity.pdbx_description
1 polymer ?
#
loop_
_entity_poly.entity_id
_entity_poly.type
_entity_poly.pdbx_seq_one_letter_code
_entity_poly.pdbx_strand_id
1 'polypeptide(L)'
;MKRPHFLLFGDSITEQSFGPAGWGAALANTYSRKADVLVRGYGGYNTRWALFLLNSLFPPNCLTPPAAATIFFGANDAAILGRTSERQHVPINEYKNCSSAMLVVLITPPPVDEHGRKEYARSLYGEKAMELPERTNEITGNYAKQCIDLAKELDLPYVDLWSLMQETEGWQKKFLTDGLHLTEEGNAVVHNEVVRAFSEGGLSTEHMQCDFPHHIHIDWHMPERAFQKK
;
A
#
# COMPACT_ATOMS: atom_id res chain seq x y z
N MET A 1 -17.50 20.24 6.19
CA MET A 1 -18.00 18.84 6.01
C MET A 1 -17.02 17.88 6.67
N LYS A 2 -17.43 16.65 7.03
CA LYS A 2 -16.47 15.63 7.49
C LYS A 2 -15.69 15.12 6.28
N ARG A 3 -14.37 15.03 6.37
CA ARG A 3 -13.54 14.52 5.28
C ARG A 3 -13.79 13.02 5.06
N PRO A 4 -13.78 12.53 3.81
CA PRO A 4 -13.69 11.10 3.55
C PRO A 4 -12.37 10.54 4.10
N HIS A 5 -12.37 9.26 4.44
CA HIS A 5 -11.15 8.55 4.85
C HIS A 5 -10.63 7.69 3.70
N PHE A 6 -9.31 7.70 3.51
CA PHE A 6 -8.59 6.73 2.69
C PHE A 6 -7.78 5.81 3.60
N LEU A 7 -7.93 4.50 3.45
CA LEU A 7 -7.27 3.53 4.30
C LEU A 7 -6.14 2.82 3.56
N LEU A 8 -4.95 2.77 4.15
CA LEU A 8 -3.82 2.03 3.62
C LEU A 8 -3.66 0.73 4.40
N PHE A 9 -4.05 -0.40 3.83
CA PHE A 9 -3.99 -1.71 4.50
C PHE A 9 -2.93 -2.60 3.85
N GLY A 10 -1.98 -3.10 4.64
CA GLY A 10 -0.85 -3.84 4.09
C GLY A 10 0.12 -4.34 5.15
N ASP A 11 1.30 -4.77 4.68
CA ASP A 11 2.37 -5.27 5.52
C ASP A 11 3.37 -4.17 5.96
N SER A 12 4.65 -4.52 6.15
CA SER A 12 5.71 -3.58 6.53
C SER A 12 5.90 -2.45 5.52
N ILE A 13 5.65 -2.67 4.23
CA ILE A 13 5.77 -1.62 3.21
C ILE A 13 4.70 -0.55 3.42
N THR A 14 3.52 -0.96 3.89
CA THR A 14 2.46 -0.03 4.28
C THR A 14 2.71 0.58 5.66
N GLU A 15 3.27 -0.18 6.61
CA GLU A 15 3.60 0.31 7.95
C GLU A 15 4.61 1.47 7.88
N GLN A 16 5.62 1.34 7.03
CA GLN A 16 6.68 2.32 6.81
C GLN A 16 6.25 3.49 5.91
N SER A 17 5.05 3.47 5.35
CA SER A 17 4.58 4.45 4.35
C SER A 17 4.50 5.90 4.85
N PHE A 18 4.55 6.11 6.18
CA PHE A 18 4.56 7.45 6.79
C PHE A 18 5.95 7.89 7.27
N GLY A 19 6.99 7.10 7.00
CA GLY A 19 8.38 7.53 7.19
C GLY A 19 8.75 8.72 6.29
N PRO A 20 9.96 9.30 6.46
CA PRO A 20 10.48 10.32 5.55
C PRO A 20 10.41 9.84 4.09
N ALA A 21 9.84 10.67 3.21
CA ALA A 21 9.58 10.35 1.81
C ALA A 21 8.67 9.11 1.56
N GLY A 22 7.93 8.67 2.59
CA GLY A 22 7.02 7.55 2.49
C GLY A 22 5.78 7.86 1.64
N TRP A 23 5.30 6.86 0.89
CA TRP A 23 4.20 7.02 -0.07
C TRP A 23 2.87 7.41 0.59
N GLY A 24 2.63 6.98 1.82
CA GLY A 24 1.45 7.32 2.61
C GLY A 24 1.49 8.76 3.12
N ALA A 25 2.66 9.24 3.56
CA ALA A 25 2.86 10.64 3.91
C ALA A 25 2.69 11.56 2.68
N ALA A 26 3.24 11.15 1.53
CA ALA A 26 3.05 11.85 0.27
C ALA A 26 1.57 11.89 -0.14
N LEU A 27 0.84 10.78 0.01
CA LEU A 27 -0.59 10.71 -0.27
C LEU A 27 -1.40 11.65 0.65
N ALA A 28 -1.10 11.67 1.95
CA ALA A 28 -1.73 12.59 2.91
C ALA A 28 -1.50 14.06 2.53
N ASN A 29 -0.30 14.39 2.04
CA ASN A 29 0.00 15.72 1.52
C ASN A 29 -0.80 16.04 0.24
N THR A 30 -0.86 15.13 -0.73
CA THR A 30 -1.64 15.29 -1.98
C THR A 30 -3.12 15.57 -1.70
N TYR A 31 -3.69 14.90 -0.70
CA TYR A 31 -5.09 15.03 -0.32
C TYR A 31 -5.33 15.98 0.87
N SER A 32 -4.37 16.85 1.17
CA SER A 32 -4.48 17.81 2.27
C SER A 32 -5.77 18.65 2.15
N ARG A 33 -6.49 18.77 3.26
CA ARG A 33 -7.82 19.39 3.39
C ARG A 33 -8.97 18.70 2.65
N LYS A 34 -8.72 17.57 1.98
CA LYS A 34 -9.70 16.87 1.13
C LYS A 34 -10.05 15.48 1.66
N ALA A 35 -9.08 14.72 2.16
CA ALA A 35 -9.29 13.41 2.77
C ALA A 35 -8.34 13.20 3.94
N ASP A 36 -8.73 12.34 4.89
CA ASP A 36 -7.81 11.85 5.93
C ASP A 36 -7.26 10.49 5.51
N VAL A 37 -5.92 10.34 5.55
CA VAL A 37 -5.23 9.10 5.19
C VAL A 37 -4.89 8.32 6.47
N LEU A 38 -5.38 7.09 6.55
CA LEU A 38 -5.27 6.23 7.73
C LEU A 38 -4.41 5.01 7.42
N VAL A 39 -3.30 4.84 8.13
CA VAL A 39 -2.41 3.67 7.96
C VAL A 39 -2.86 2.51 8.84
N ARG A 40 -2.92 1.33 8.24
CA ARG A 40 -3.10 0.01 8.85
C ARG A 40 -2.09 -0.96 8.23
N GLY A 41 -0.81 -0.61 8.34
CA GLY A 41 0.30 -1.47 7.97
C GLY A 41 0.73 -2.36 9.14
N TYR A 42 1.09 -3.60 8.85
CA TYR A 42 1.48 -4.59 9.86
C TYR A 42 2.75 -5.33 9.44
N GLY A 43 3.88 -4.96 10.03
CA GLY A 43 5.19 -5.51 9.71
C GLY A 43 5.25 -7.03 9.76
N GLY A 44 5.62 -7.65 8.65
CA GLY A 44 5.78 -9.10 8.54
C GLY A 44 4.47 -9.90 8.42
N TYR A 45 3.31 -9.26 8.33
CA TYR A 45 2.03 -9.95 8.16
C TYR A 45 1.86 -10.47 6.73
N ASN A 46 1.21 -11.62 6.62
CA ASN A 46 0.72 -12.17 5.35
C ASN A 46 -0.81 -12.00 5.24
N THR A 47 -1.37 -12.32 4.07
CA THR A 47 -2.82 -12.22 3.82
C THR A 47 -3.65 -13.07 4.78
N ARG A 48 -3.21 -14.30 5.10
CA ARG A 48 -3.91 -15.18 6.05
C ARG A 48 -4.12 -14.49 7.41
N TRP A 49 -3.08 -13.84 7.94
CA TRP A 49 -3.17 -13.14 9.21
C TRP A 49 -3.99 -11.85 9.10
N ALA A 50 -3.84 -11.13 7.98
CA ALA A 50 -4.58 -9.92 7.70
C ALA A 50 -6.11 -10.13 7.71
N LEU A 51 -6.60 -11.29 7.26
CA LEU A 51 -8.03 -11.64 7.29
C LEU A 51 -8.64 -11.59 8.70
N PHE A 52 -7.89 -11.95 9.74
CA PHE A 52 -8.36 -11.88 11.13
C PHE A 52 -8.51 -10.44 11.64
N LEU A 53 -7.86 -9.48 10.98
CA LEU A 53 -7.95 -8.07 11.34
C LEU A 53 -9.17 -7.39 10.71
N LEU A 54 -9.74 -7.95 9.63
CA LEU A 54 -10.77 -7.28 8.85
C LEU A 54 -11.99 -6.87 9.68
N ASN A 55 -12.52 -7.75 10.53
CA ASN A 55 -13.69 -7.42 11.35
C ASN A 55 -13.41 -6.32 12.38
N SER A 56 -12.17 -6.23 12.87
CA SER A 56 -11.76 -5.20 13.83
C SER A 56 -11.49 -3.86 13.16
N LEU A 57 -10.97 -3.88 11.93
CA LEU A 57 -10.62 -2.69 11.15
C LEU A 57 -11.80 -2.13 10.35
N PHE A 58 -12.68 -3.02 9.89
CA PHE A 58 -13.84 -2.74 9.06
C PHE A 58 -15.08 -3.42 9.65
N PRO A 59 -15.57 -2.98 10.82
CA PRO A 59 -16.75 -3.57 11.41
C PRO A 59 -17.95 -3.41 10.44
N PRO A 60 -18.80 -4.44 10.24
CA PRO A 60 -19.91 -4.41 9.29
C PRO A 60 -20.89 -3.24 9.50
N ASN A 61 -20.97 -2.73 10.72
CA ASN A 61 -21.83 -1.60 11.12
C ASN A 61 -21.08 -0.26 11.15
N CYS A 62 -19.98 -0.11 10.41
CA CYS A 62 -19.24 1.14 10.36
C CYS A 62 -20.10 2.24 9.73
N LEU A 63 -20.52 3.21 10.53
CA LEU A 63 -21.35 4.35 10.09
C LEU A 63 -20.61 5.30 9.13
N THR A 64 -19.28 5.20 9.04
CA THR A 64 -18.45 5.99 8.13
C THR A 64 -17.43 5.10 7.42
N PRO A 65 -17.87 4.33 6.41
CA PRO A 65 -16.96 3.54 5.58
C PRO A 65 -15.86 4.42 4.94
N PRO A 66 -14.61 3.93 4.80
CA PRO A 66 -13.63 4.60 3.96
C PRO A 66 -14.15 4.83 2.54
N ALA A 67 -13.81 5.97 1.96
CA ALA A 67 -14.12 6.28 0.57
C ALA A 67 -13.20 5.50 -0.39
N ALA A 68 -12.00 5.15 0.06
CA ALA A 68 -11.07 4.27 -0.64
C ALA A 68 -10.23 3.46 0.35
N ALA A 69 -9.74 2.32 -0.11
CA ALA A 69 -8.76 1.50 0.56
C ALA A 69 -7.72 0.98 -0.45
N THR A 70 -6.47 0.85 -0.02
CA THR A 70 -5.46 0.05 -0.73
C THR A 70 -5.26 -1.26 0.01
N ILE A 71 -5.05 -2.35 -0.73
CA ILE A 71 -4.58 -3.63 -0.17
C ILE A 71 -3.21 -3.93 -0.78
N PHE A 72 -2.19 -3.94 0.07
CA PHE A 72 -0.80 -4.10 -0.34
C PHE A 72 -0.13 -5.22 0.48
N PHE A 73 -0.37 -6.46 0.02
CA PHE A 73 0.16 -7.70 0.59
C PHE A 73 0.66 -8.61 -0.53
N GLY A 74 1.40 -9.67 -0.17
CA GLY A 74 1.96 -10.63 -1.10
C GLY A 74 3.48 -10.77 -0.95
N ALA A 75 4.16 -9.73 -0.46
CA ALA A 75 5.60 -9.74 -0.25
C ALA A 75 5.97 -10.82 0.79
N ASN A 76 5.21 -10.88 1.89
CA ASN A 76 5.42 -11.89 2.92
C ASN A 76 4.91 -13.28 2.51
N ASP A 77 3.74 -13.34 1.89
CA ASP A 77 3.08 -14.55 1.38
C ASP A 77 3.97 -15.35 0.42
N ALA A 78 4.75 -14.65 -0.41
CA ALA A 78 5.71 -15.21 -1.36
C ALA A 78 6.97 -15.84 -0.73
N ALA A 79 7.06 -15.90 0.61
CA ALA A 79 8.12 -16.66 1.28
C ALA A 79 8.13 -18.12 0.82
N ILE A 80 9.33 -18.70 0.71
CA ILE A 80 9.52 -20.07 0.25
C ILE A 80 9.57 -21.02 1.46
N LEU A 81 8.87 -22.15 1.39
CA LEU A 81 8.87 -23.18 2.43
C LEU A 81 10.27 -23.77 2.65
N GLY A 82 10.62 -24.07 3.90
CA GLY A 82 11.96 -24.53 4.27
C GLY A 82 13.06 -23.46 4.19
N ARG A 83 12.69 -22.17 4.17
CA ARG A 83 13.59 -21.00 4.22
C ARG A 83 13.30 -20.13 5.45
N THR A 84 14.10 -19.08 5.68
CA THR A 84 14.13 -18.31 6.94
C THR A 84 12.77 -17.70 7.27
N SER A 85 12.06 -17.26 6.23
CA SER A 85 10.76 -16.61 6.34
C SER A 85 9.57 -17.56 6.11
N GLU A 86 9.75 -18.88 6.13
CA GLU A 86 8.70 -19.85 5.75
C GLU A 86 7.39 -19.69 6.53
N ARG A 87 7.44 -19.21 7.78
CA ARG A 87 6.24 -18.95 8.60
C ARG A 87 5.27 -17.95 7.96
N GLN A 88 5.77 -17.11 7.05
CA GLN A 88 4.98 -16.11 6.35
C GLN A 88 4.33 -16.67 5.08
N HIS A 89 4.73 -17.86 4.62
CA HIS A 89 4.22 -18.47 3.40
C HIS A 89 2.69 -18.66 3.45
N VAL A 90 2.04 -18.23 2.37
CA VAL A 90 0.62 -18.49 2.11
C VAL A 90 0.52 -19.11 0.72
N PRO A 91 -0.04 -20.33 0.58
CA PRO A 91 -0.21 -20.93 -0.74
C PRO A 91 -0.97 -20.01 -1.70
N ILE A 92 -0.55 -19.95 -2.97
CA ILE A 92 -1.11 -19.02 -3.96
C ILE A 92 -2.63 -19.11 -4.13
N ASN A 93 -3.21 -20.31 -3.99
CA ASN A 93 -4.65 -20.52 -4.06
C ASN A 93 -5.40 -19.89 -2.86
N GLU A 94 -4.74 -19.78 -1.71
CA GLU A 94 -5.32 -19.15 -0.52
C GLU A 94 -5.21 -17.63 -0.58
N TYR A 95 -4.10 -17.10 -1.12
CA TYR A 95 -3.85 -15.67 -1.31
C TYR A 95 -5.00 -14.96 -2.08
N LYS A 96 -5.71 -15.69 -2.96
CA LYS A 96 -6.81 -15.16 -3.77
C LYS A 96 -8.06 -14.71 -2.99
N ASN A 97 -8.25 -15.13 -1.72
CA ASN A 97 -9.56 -15.02 -1.04
C ASN A 97 -9.82 -13.73 -0.23
N CYS A 98 -9.09 -12.63 -0.46
CA CYS A 98 -9.36 -11.34 0.20
C CYS A 98 -10.37 -10.50 -0.60
N SER A 99 -11.63 -10.35 -0.17
CA SER A 99 -12.53 -9.34 -0.76
C SER A 99 -13.47 -8.68 0.25
N SER A 100 -13.63 -7.35 0.13
CA SER A 100 -14.72 -6.54 0.72
C SER A 100 -15.12 -5.42 -0.24
N ALA A 101 -16.38 -4.96 -0.17
CA ALA A 101 -17.08 -4.16 -1.17
C ALA A 101 -16.80 -2.64 -1.17
N MET A 102 -15.58 -2.21 -0.84
CA MET A 102 -15.17 -0.78 -0.83
C MET A 102 -14.26 -0.52 -2.04
N LEU A 103 -14.03 0.75 -2.46
CA LEU A 103 -13.06 1.01 -3.54
C LEU A 103 -11.69 0.52 -3.07
N VAL A 104 -11.26 -0.63 -3.59
CA VAL A 104 -10.09 -1.39 -3.15
C VAL A 104 -9.11 -1.41 -4.31
N VAL A 105 -8.08 -0.57 -4.23
CA VAL A 105 -6.96 -0.64 -5.16
C VAL A 105 -6.05 -1.77 -4.69
N LEU A 106 -5.97 -2.84 -5.47
CA LEU A 106 -5.03 -3.92 -5.21
C LEU A 106 -3.63 -3.53 -5.69
N ILE A 107 -2.64 -3.58 -4.81
CA ILE A 107 -1.24 -3.31 -5.16
C ILE A 107 -0.52 -4.64 -5.12
N THR A 108 0.05 -5.06 -6.26
CA THR A 108 0.87 -6.27 -6.32
C THR A 108 2.08 -6.14 -5.39
N PRO A 109 2.62 -7.23 -4.81
CA PRO A 109 3.92 -7.15 -4.15
C PRO A 109 4.98 -6.53 -5.08
N PRO A 110 5.94 -5.74 -4.55
CA PRO A 110 7.05 -5.24 -5.37
C PRO A 110 7.93 -6.40 -5.86
N PRO A 111 8.77 -6.18 -6.88
CA PRO A 111 9.78 -7.17 -7.23
C PRO A 111 10.79 -7.34 -6.08
N VAL A 112 11.51 -8.47 -6.06
CA VAL A 112 12.50 -8.80 -5.02
C VAL A 112 13.90 -8.78 -5.61
N ASP A 113 14.79 -7.97 -5.05
CA ASP A 113 16.23 -8.09 -5.32
C ASP A 113 16.83 -9.17 -4.42
N GLU A 114 16.99 -10.37 -4.97
CA GLU A 114 17.54 -11.53 -4.25
C GLU A 114 18.96 -11.27 -3.74
N HIS A 115 19.76 -10.48 -4.46
CA HIS A 115 21.10 -10.13 -4.02
C HIS A 115 21.05 -9.20 -2.81
N GLY A 116 20.28 -8.11 -2.89
CA GLY A 116 20.05 -7.18 -1.78
C GLY A 116 19.45 -7.87 -0.55
N ARG A 117 18.48 -8.77 -0.73
CA ARG A 117 17.93 -9.60 0.36
C ARG A 117 19.01 -10.44 1.03
N LYS A 118 19.91 -11.05 0.25
CA LYS A 118 21.00 -11.87 0.76
C LYS A 118 22.02 -11.04 1.54
N GLU A 119 22.38 -9.86 1.03
CA GLU A 119 23.24 -8.90 1.74
C GLU A 119 22.63 -8.49 3.08
N TYR A 120 21.33 -8.17 3.09
CA TYR A 120 20.60 -7.85 4.31
C TYR A 120 20.51 -9.03 5.29
N ALA A 121 20.22 -10.23 4.81
CA ALA A 121 20.19 -11.41 5.67
C ALA A 121 21.57 -11.65 6.33
N ARG A 122 22.66 -11.46 5.58
CA ARG A 122 24.03 -11.56 6.12
C ARG A 122 24.33 -10.45 7.12
N SER A 123 23.84 -9.23 6.93
CA SER A 123 24.06 -8.14 7.90
C SER A 123 23.34 -8.41 9.23
N LEU A 124 22.20 -9.09 9.20
CA LEU A 124 21.44 -9.45 10.42
C LEU A 124 21.95 -10.72 11.11
N TYR A 125 22.26 -11.77 10.34
CA TYR A 125 22.50 -13.11 10.89
C TYR A 125 23.95 -13.59 10.74
N GLY A 126 24.81 -12.83 10.06
CA GLY A 126 26.21 -13.19 9.83
C GLY A 126 26.34 -14.56 9.14
N GLU A 127 27.22 -15.42 9.66
CA GLU A 127 27.44 -16.78 9.17
C GLU A 127 26.21 -17.69 9.30
N LYS A 128 25.22 -17.31 10.11
CA LYS A 128 23.97 -18.08 10.27
C LYS A 128 22.93 -17.75 9.19
N ALA A 129 23.19 -16.75 8.33
CA ALA A 129 22.30 -16.44 7.22
C ALA A 129 22.24 -17.63 6.26
N MET A 130 21.02 -18.04 5.89
CA MET A 130 20.88 -19.09 4.88
C MET A 130 21.38 -18.61 3.52
N GLU A 131 22.06 -19.51 2.80
CA GLU A 131 22.61 -19.21 1.48
C GLU A 131 21.55 -19.11 0.39
N LEU A 132 20.43 -19.81 0.58
CA LEU A 132 19.31 -19.84 -0.35
C LEU A 132 18.35 -18.69 -0.03
N PRO A 133 17.85 -17.98 -1.07
CA PRO A 133 16.98 -16.84 -0.86
C PRO A 133 15.66 -17.27 -0.22
N GLU A 134 15.18 -16.47 0.73
CA GLU A 134 13.90 -16.70 1.40
C GLU A 134 12.69 -16.38 0.52
N ARG A 135 12.91 -15.59 -0.52
CA ARG A 135 11.97 -15.13 -1.55
C ARG A 135 12.74 -14.98 -2.84
N THR A 136 12.13 -15.34 -3.96
CA THR A 136 12.68 -15.05 -5.30
C THR A 136 11.77 -14.10 -6.05
N ASN A 137 12.33 -13.36 -6.99
CA ASN A 137 11.54 -12.46 -7.82
C ASN A 137 10.54 -13.23 -8.69
N GLU A 138 10.94 -14.41 -9.17
CA GLU A 138 10.09 -15.32 -9.95
C GLU A 138 8.86 -15.78 -9.16
N ILE A 139 9.05 -16.26 -7.93
CA ILE A 139 7.92 -16.69 -7.08
C ILE A 139 7.03 -15.50 -6.75
N THR A 140 7.60 -14.34 -6.44
CA THR A 140 6.85 -13.11 -6.17
C THR A 140 6.00 -12.69 -7.39
N GLY A 141 6.52 -12.87 -8.61
CA GLY A 141 5.79 -12.63 -9.85
C GLY A 141 4.53 -13.48 -9.99
N ASN A 142 4.51 -14.71 -9.44
CA ASN A 142 3.29 -15.52 -9.41
C ASN A 142 2.21 -14.91 -8.51
N TYR A 143 2.58 -14.36 -7.34
CA TYR A 143 1.63 -13.65 -6.46
C TYR A 143 1.16 -12.33 -7.08
N ALA A 144 2.06 -11.60 -7.75
CA ALA A 144 1.69 -10.39 -8.48
C ALA A 144 0.67 -10.70 -9.58
N LYS A 145 0.90 -11.74 -10.39
CA LYS A 145 -0.05 -12.22 -11.39
C LYS A 145 -1.38 -12.60 -10.75
N GLN A 146 -1.37 -13.35 -9.66
CA GLN A 146 -2.61 -13.76 -8.98
C GLN A 146 -3.39 -12.57 -8.41
N CYS A 147 -2.70 -11.54 -7.92
CA CYS A 147 -3.29 -10.29 -7.46
C CYS A 147 -3.98 -9.54 -8.61
N ILE A 148 -3.32 -9.44 -9.78
CA ILE A 148 -3.88 -8.82 -10.99
C ILE A 148 -5.08 -9.61 -11.51
N ASP A 149 -4.99 -10.94 -11.57
CA ASP A 149 -6.08 -11.81 -12.03
C ASP A 149 -7.31 -11.67 -11.12
N LEU A 150 -7.11 -11.57 -9.81
CA LEU A 150 -8.18 -11.28 -8.85
C LEU A 150 -8.79 -9.88 -9.06
N ALA A 151 -7.94 -8.86 -9.25
CA ALA A 151 -8.42 -7.50 -9.51
C ALA A 151 -9.32 -7.45 -10.74
N LYS A 152 -8.90 -8.11 -11.83
CA LYS A 152 -9.68 -8.22 -13.07
C LYS A 152 -10.97 -9.00 -12.89
N GLU A 153 -10.93 -10.12 -12.16
CA GLU A 153 -12.12 -10.93 -11.86
C GLU A 153 -13.18 -10.13 -11.08
N LEU A 154 -12.74 -9.27 -10.16
CA LEU A 154 -13.61 -8.44 -9.32
C LEU A 154 -13.92 -7.06 -9.92
N ASP A 155 -13.41 -6.75 -11.11
CA ASP A 155 -13.49 -5.41 -11.73
C ASP A 155 -12.99 -4.28 -10.80
N LEU A 156 -11.89 -4.55 -10.09
CA LEU A 156 -11.25 -3.61 -9.17
C LEU A 156 -10.04 -2.94 -9.82
N PRO A 157 -9.79 -1.64 -9.50
CA PRO A 157 -8.53 -1.00 -9.87
C PRO A 157 -7.33 -1.71 -9.24
N TYR A 158 -6.20 -1.72 -9.94
CA TYR A 158 -4.96 -2.29 -9.42
C TYR A 158 -3.72 -1.53 -9.88
N VAL A 159 -2.63 -1.72 -9.13
CA VAL A 159 -1.30 -1.24 -9.47
C VAL A 159 -0.38 -2.46 -9.62
N ASP A 160 0.08 -2.70 -10.85
CA ASP A 160 1.09 -3.74 -11.14
C ASP A 160 2.50 -3.21 -10.84
N LEU A 161 2.77 -3.06 -9.54
CA LEU A 161 4.05 -2.56 -9.04
C LEU A 161 5.20 -3.51 -9.39
N TRP A 162 4.93 -4.83 -9.44
CA TRP A 162 5.91 -5.85 -9.77
C TRP A 162 6.50 -5.60 -11.16
N SER A 163 5.65 -5.45 -12.18
CA SER A 163 6.11 -5.18 -13.54
C SER A 163 6.68 -3.77 -13.67
N LEU A 164 5.97 -2.76 -13.16
CA LEU A 164 6.30 -1.33 -13.34
C LEU A 164 7.70 -0.98 -12.87
N MET A 165 8.11 -1.45 -11.68
CA MET A 165 9.44 -1.19 -11.16
C MET A 165 10.54 -1.79 -12.05
N GLN A 166 10.28 -2.96 -12.64
CA GLN A 166 11.27 -3.69 -13.44
C GLN A 166 11.47 -3.12 -14.85
N GLU A 167 10.61 -2.20 -15.30
CA GLU A 167 10.80 -1.44 -16.54
C GLU A 167 11.99 -0.46 -16.46
N THR A 168 12.46 -0.16 -15.24
CA THR A 168 13.60 0.72 -15.01
C THR A 168 14.89 -0.08 -14.85
N GLU A 169 15.92 0.24 -15.64
CA GLU A 169 17.24 -0.33 -15.46
C GLU A 169 17.80 0.00 -14.05
N GLY A 170 18.34 -1.01 -13.37
CA GLY A 170 18.88 -0.86 -12.02
C GLY A 170 17.83 -0.68 -10.92
N TRP A 171 16.57 -1.06 -11.18
CA TRP A 171 15.45 -0.97 -10.23
C TRP A 171 15.76 -1.54 -8.83
N GLN A 172 16.62 -2.57 -8.76
CA GLN A 172 16.96 -3.27 -7.53
C GLN A 172 17.44 -2.32 -6.43
N LYS A 173 18.41 -1.46 -6.74
CA LYS A 173 18.96 -0.49 -5.77
C LYS A 173 18.28 0.87 -5.85
N LYS A 174 17.66 1.19 -6.99
CA LYS A 174 16.93 2.44 -7.17
C LYS A 174 15.66 2.47 -6.34
N PHE A 175 14.92 1.36 -6.29
CA PHE A 175 13.61 1.30 -5.65
C PHE A 175 13.58 0.51 -4.35
N LEU A 176 14.59 -0.33 -4.06
CA LEU A 176 14.62 -1.16 -2.85
C LEU A 176 15.87 -0.90 -2.00
N THR A 177 15.67 -0.79 -0.69
CA THR A 177 16.72 -0.51 0.30
C THR A 177 17.46 -1.77 0.73
N ASP A 178 16.72 -2.85 1.01
CA ASP A 178 17.22 -4.14 1.51
C ASP A 178 16.85 -5.32 0.60
N GLY A 179 16.52 -4.99 -0.64
CA GLY A 179 15.97 -5.89 -1.65
C GLY A 179 14.49 -6.23 -1.50
N LEU A 180 13.77 -5.56 -0.59
CA LEU A 180 12.32 -5.68 -0.44
C LEU A 180 11.60 -4.37 -0.08
N HIS A 181 12.09 -3.64 0.92
CA HIS A 181 11.49 -2.39 1.38
C HIS A 181 11.89 -1.23 0.48
N LEU A 182 11.01 -0.24 0.36
CA LEU A 182 11.12 0.81 -0.63
C LEU A 182 12.14 1.89 -0.25
N THR A 183 12.90 2.39 -1.22
CA THR A 183 13.63 3.67 -1.13
C THR A 183 12.67 4.86 -1.24
N GLU A 184 13.17 6.08 -1.13
CA GLU A 184 12.39 7.29 -1.44
C GLU A 184 11.80 7.22 -2.87
N GLU A 185 12.60 6.84 -3.86
CA GLU A 185 12.15 6.70 -5.24
C GLU A 185 11.16 5.54 -5.41
N GLY A 186 11.34 4.43 -4.69
CA GLY A 186 10.37 3.33 -4.69
C GLY A 186 9.03 3.74 -4.09
N ASN A 187 9.04 4.53 -3.01
CA ASN A 187 7.85 5.13 -2.43
C ASN A 187 7.16 6.10 -3.40
N ALA A 188 7.94 6.91 -4.13
CA ALA A 188 7.39 7.84 -5.12
C ALA A 188 6.63 7.11 -6.25
N VAL A 189 7.12 5.95 -6.70
CA VAL A 189 6.40 5.12 -7.68
C VAL A 189 5.04 4.68 -7.14
N VAL A 190 4.99 4.15 -5.91
CA VAL A 190 3.73 3.72 -5.28
C VAL A 190 2.77 4.89 -5.13
N HIS A 191 3.26 6.04 -4.65
CA HIS A 191 2.44 7.25 -4.49
C HIS A 191 1.80 7.69 -5.80
N ASN A 192 2.59 7.81 -6.87
CA ASN A 192 2.11 8.25 -8.17
C ASN A 192 1.03 7.31 -8.74
N GLU A 193 1.26 6.00 -8.65
CA GLU A 193 0.31 5.01 -9.17
C GLU A 193 -0.97 4.93 -8.33
N VAL A 194 -0.88 5.05 -7.01
CA VAL A 194 -2.07 5.12 -6.14
C VAL A 194 -2.88 6.37 -6.43
N VAL A 195 -2.24 7.54 -6.61
CA VAL A 195 -2.93 8.77 -7.00
C VAL A 195 -3.60 8.62 -8.37
N ARG A 196 -2.92 7.99 -9.34
CA ARG A 196 -3.50 7.71 -10.67
C ARG A 196 -4.74 6.83 -10.54
N ALA A 197 -4.64 5.71 -9.83
CA ALA A 197 -5.76 4.78 -9.61
C ALA A 197 -6.94 5.46 -8.87
N PHE A 198 -6.66 6.30 -7.87
CA PHE A 198 -7.70 7.07 -7.17
C PHE A 198 -8.36 8.09 -8.09
N SER A 199 -7.59 8.79 -8.92
CA SER A 199 -8.12 9.75 -9.89
C SER A 199 -9.05 9.08 -10.91
N GLU A 200 -8.64 7.94 -11.48
CA GLU A 200 -9.45 7.11 -12.38
C GLU A 200 -10.73 6.59 -11.70
N GLY A 201 -10.65 6.31 -10.39
CA GLY A 201 -11.79 5.95 -9.53
C GLY A 201 -12.67 7.12 -9.08
N GLY A 202 -12.48 8.33 -9.62
CA GLY A 202 -13.30 9.52 -9.31
C GLY A 202 -12.86 10.31 -8.07
N LEU A 203 -11.72 9.97 -7.47
CA LEU A 203 -11.14 10.67 -6.31
C LEU A 203 -10.01 11.62 -6.75
N SER A 204 -10.18 12.28 -7.90
CA SER A 204 -9.25 13.32 -8.35
C SER A 204 -9.26 14.51 -7.40
N THR A 205 -8.07 14.97 -7.00
CA THR A 205 -7.95 16.10 -6.07
C THR A 205 -8.61 17.37 -6.61
N GLU A 206 -8.66 17.58 -7.92
CA GLU A 206 -9.24 18.78 -8.55
C GLU A 206 -10.75 18.88 -8.31
N HIS A 207 -11.44 17.73 -8.21
CA HIS A 207 -12.88 17.66 -8.02
C HIS A 207 -13.29 17.51 -6.54
N MET A 208 -12.33 17.22 -5.65
CA MET A 208 -12.60 17.09 -4.23
C MET A 208 -12.65 18.46 -3.53
N GLN A 209 -13.70 18.66 -2.75
CA GLN A 209 -13.89 19.89 -1.98
C GLN A 209 -13.02 19.90 -0.73
N CYS A 210 -12.42 21.05 -0.44
CA CYS A 210 -11.79 21.28 0.84
C CYS A 210 -12.85 21.34 1.95
N ASP A 211 -12.51 20.82 3.12
CA ASP A 211 -13.40 20.74 4.29
C ASP A 211 -13.88 22.10 4.83
N PHE A 212 -13.05 23.14 4.68
CA PHE A 212 -13.27 24.51 5.12
C PHE A 212 -12.81 25.52 4.05
N PRO A 213 -13.31 26.78 4.09
CA PRO A 213 -12.97 27.81 3.10
C PRO A 213 -11.47 28.12 3.03
N HIS A 214 -11.02 28.60 1.87
CA HIS A 214 -9.70 29.22 1.74
C HIS A 214 -9.69 30.56 2.49
N HIS A 215 -8.55 30.94 3.08
CA HIS A 215 -8.46 32.13 3.94
C HIS A 215 -8.87 33.43 3.23
N ILE A 216 -8.69 33.52 1.91
CA ILE A 216 -9.13 34.69 1.10
C ILE A 216 -10.65 34.90 1.09
N HIS A 217 -11.43 33.87 1.45
CA HIS A 217 -12.89 33.95 1.52
C HIS A 217 -13.38 34.22 2.95
N ILE A 218 -12.46 34.48 3.89
CA ILE A 218 -12.78 34.82 5.27
C ILE A 218 -12.70 36.33 5.41
N ASP A 219 -13.84 36.96 5.71
CA ASP A 219 -13.89 38.36 6.12
C ASP A 219 -13.26 38.49 7.51
N TRP A 220 -12.13 39.20 7.63
CA TRP A 220 -11.43 39.35 8.92
C TRP A 220 -12.22 40.18 9.96
N HIS A 221 -13.23 40.94 9.54
CA HIS A 221 -14.07 41.72 10.45
C HIS A 221 -15.25 40.89 10.96
N MET A 222 -15.66 39.86 10.22
CA MET A 222 -16.77 38.97 10.54
C MET A 222 -16.45 37.52 10.15
N PRO A 223 -15.40 36.92 10.72
CA PRO A 223 -14.89 35.62 10.28
C PRO A 223 -15.92 34.49 10.41
N GLU A 224 -16.81 34.57 11.40
CA GLU A 224 -17.86 33.59 11.66
C GLU A 224 -18.78 33.35 10.45
N ARG A 225 -18.99 34.35 9.59
CA ARG A 225 -19.83 34.23 8.40
C ARG A 225 -19.31 33.18 7.42
N ALA A 226 -17.99 32.99 7.34
CA ALA A 226 -17.38 32.00 6.46
C ALA A 226 -17.54 30.55 6.97
N PHE A 227 -17.90 30.37 8.25
CA PHE A 227 -18.00 29.06 8.91
C PHE A 227 -19.43 28.66 9.28
N GLN A 228 -20.42 29.52 9.03
CA GLN A 228 -21.83 29.15 9.15
C GLN A 228 -22.15 28.04 8.15
N LYS A 229 -22.75 26.94 8.62
CA LYS A 229 -23.14 25.82 7.77
C LYS A 229 -24.04 26.33 6.64
N LYS A 230 -23.64 26.09 5.39
CA LYS A 230 -24.59 26.09 4.26
C LYS A 230 -25.47 24.84 4.34
#